data_AF-A0A6G3Y0W8-F1
#
_entry.id   AF-A0A6G3Y0W8-F1
#
_cell.length_a   1.000
_cell.length_b   1.000
_cell.length_c   1.000
_cell.angle_alpha   90.00
_cell.angle_beta   90.00
_cell.angle_gamma   90.00
#
_symmetry.space_group_name_H-M   'P 1'
#
loop_
_entity.id
_entity.type
_entity.pdbx_description
1 polymer ?
#
loop_
_entity_poly.entity_id
_entity_poly.type
_entity_poly.pdbx_seq_one_letter_code
_entity_poly.pdbx_strand_id
1 'polypeptide(L)' 'RDEFDMVAVGRALISDPEWAAKTLRGRTADITPFTAEMLTTLR' A
#
# COMPACT_ATOMS: atom_id res chain seq x y z
N ARG A 1 -5.08 25.67 6.08
CA ARG A 1 -5.62 24.30 6.33
C ARG A 1 -5.22 23.54 5.09
N ASP A 2 -3.94 23.22 5.03
CA ASP A 2 -3.30 22.67 3.84
C ASP A 2 -2.96 21.24 4.25
N GLU A 3 -4.03 20.45 4.27
CA GLU A 3 -4.06 19.07 4.75
C GLU A 3 -3.41 18.21 3.66
N PHE A 4 -2.08 18.06 3.73
CA PHE A 4 -1.28 17.00 3.12
C PHE A 4 -1.72 16.55 1.71
N ASP A 5 -1.17 17.16 0.66
CA ASP A 5 -1.42 16.76 -0.74
C ASP A 5 -0.85 15.37 -1.12
N MET A 6 0.03 14.82 -0.27
CA MET A 6 0.77 13.59 -0.59
C MET A 6 1.05 12.76 0.66
N VAL A 7 0.73 11.47 0.59
CA VAL A 7 1.02 10.49 1.64
C VAL A 7 2.08 9.53 1.12
N ALA A 8 3.20 9.40 1.85
CA ALA A 8 4.22 8.41 1.52
C ALA A 8 3.80 7.03 2.03
N VAL A 9 3.61 6.07 1.11
CA VAL A 9 3.08 4.73 1.43
C VAL A 9 4.16 3.67 1.20
N GLY A 10 5.21 3.67 2.03
CA GLY A 10 6.33 2.73 1.85
C GLY A 10 5.93 1.26 2.04
N ARG A 11 5.31 0.94 3.17
CA ARG A 11 4.98 -0.45 3.52
C ARG A 11 3.85 -1.05 2.67
N ALA A 12 2.94 -0.23 2.15
CA ALA A 12 1.86 -0.69 1.29
C ALA A 12 2.33 -1.03 -0.13
N LEU A 13 3.28 -0.28 -0.67
CA LEU A 13 3.93 -0.59 -1.96
C LEU A 13 4.76 -1.87 -1.89
N ILE A 14 5.38 -2.14 -0.74
CA ILE A 14 6.12 -3.40 -0.49
C ILE A 14 5.15 -4.58 -0.39
N SER A 15 3.96 -4.40 0.20
CA SER A 15 3.00 -5.48 0.38
C SER A 15 2.11 -5.75 -0.84
N ASP A 16 1.84 -4.74 -1.66
CA ASP A 16 0.98 -4.85 -2.83
C ASP A 16 1.42 -3.88 -3.95
N PRO A 17 2.12 -4.36 -4.99
CA PRO A 17 2.56 -3.51 -6.11
C PRO A 17 1.38 -2.83 -6.84
N GLU A 18 0.18 -3.42 -6.79
CA GLU A 18 -1.02 -2.85 -7.41
C GLU A 18 -1.84 -1.96 -6.45
N TRP A 19 -1.31 -1.68 -5.25
CA TRP A 19 -1.98 -0.92 -4.20
C TRP A 19 -2.63 0.36 -4.72
N ALA A 20 -1.91 1.15 -5.52
CA ALA A 20 -2.41 2.41 -6.07
C ALA A 20 -3.61 2.18 -7.00
N ALA A 21 -3.53 1.18 -7.89
CA ALA A 21 -4.61 0.87 -8.83
C ALA A 21 -5.85 0.29 -8.12
N LYS A 22 -5.67 -0.53 -7.09
CA LYS A 22 -6.77 -1.08 -6.27
C LYS A 22 -7.45 0.01 -5.45
N THR A 23 -6.67 0.89 -4.82
CA THR A 23 -7.17 2.06 -4.07
C THR A 23 -7.99 2.99 -4.97
N LEU A 24 -7.45 3.34 -6.14
CA LEU A 24 -8.15 4.21 -7.10
C LEU A 24 -9.46 3.59 -7.62
N ARG A 25 -9.51 2.26 -7.76
CA ARG A 25 -10.71 1.52 -8.22
C ARG A 25 -11.68 1.17 -7.07
N GLY A 26 -11.41 1.62 -5.84
CA GLY A 26 -12.24 1.32 -4.67
C GLY A 26 -12.17 -0.15 -4.20
N ARG A 27 -11.21 -0.93 -4.70
CA ARG A 27 -11.00 -2.34 -4.32
C ARG A 27 -10.11 -2.46 -3.09
N THR A 28 -10.44 -1.74 -2.03
CA THR A 28 -9.60 -1.67 -0.82
C THR A 28 -9.63 -2.97 -0.02
N ALA A 29 -10.69 -3.77 -0.14
CA ALA A 29 -10.77 -5.11 0.46
C ALA A 29 -9.79 -6.12 -0.15
N ASP A 30 -9.35 -5.88 -1.40
CA ASP A 30 -8.42 -6.75 -2.13
C ASP A 30 -6.95 -6.33 -1.95
N ILE A 31 -6.71 -5.27 -1.15
CA ILE A 31 -5.36 -4.80 -0.84
C ILE A 31 -4.72 -5.77 0.13
N THR A 32 -3.54 -6.28 -0.23
CA THR A 32 -2.79 -7.13 0.69
C THR A 32 -2.21 -6.28 1.82
N PRO A 33 -2.60 -6.53 3.09
CA PRO A 33 -2.09 -5.77 4.21
C PRO A 33 -0.62 -6.09 4.45
N PHE A 34 0.14 -5.09 4.86
CA PHE A 34 1.53 -5.27 5.26
C PHE A 34 1.60 -6.14 6.53
N THR A 35 2.45 -7.17 6.49
CA THR A 35 2.86 -7.93 7.68
C THR A 35 4.37 -7.80 7.87
N ALA A 36 4.83 -7.83 9.12
CA ALA A 36 6.27 -7.68 9.43
C ALA A 36 7.13 -8.78 8.79
N GLU A 37 6.55 -9.96 8.53
CA GLU A 37 7.19 -11.09 7.84
C GLU A 37 7.62 -10.74 6.41
N MET A 38 6.95 -9.80 5.75
CA MET A 38 7.29 -9.36 4.39
C MET A 38 8.65 -8.63 4.30
N LEU A 39 9.19 -8.15 5.42
CA LEU A 39 10.54 -7.57 5.46
C LEU A 39 11.66 -8.62 5.37
N THR A 40 11.32 -9.90 5.58
CA THR A 40 12.30 -10.99 5.64
C THR A 40 12.47 -11.74 4.33
N THR A 41 11.54 -11.56 3.39
CA THR A 41 11.52 -12.28 2.12
C THR A 41 11.24 -11.29 0.99
N LEU A 42 12.21 -11.10 0.10
CA LEU A 42 12.03 -10.32 -1.13
C LEU A 42 11.89 -11.34 -2.28
N ARG A 43 10.70 -11.44 -2.88
CA ARG A 43 10.43 -12.27 -4.07
C ARG A 43 10.32 -11.40 -5.31
#